data_AF-A0A256YLR9-F1
#
_entry.id   AF-A0A256YLR9-F1
#
_cell.length_a   1.000
_cell.length_b   1.000
_cell.length_c   1.000
_cell.angle_alpha   90.00
_cell.angle_beta   90.00
_cell.angle_gamma   90.00
#
_symmetry.space_group_name_H-M   'P 1'
#
loop_
_entity.id
_entity.type
_entity.pdbx_description
1 polymer ?
#
loop_
_entity_poly.entity_id
_entity_poly.type
_entity_poly.pdbx_seq_one_letter_code
_entity_poly.pdbx_strand_id
1 'polypeptide(L)' 'MARFKEAEARIFKGICMYCNARNPLGATKCRKCGKPFRIRRKNKKKAVKA' A
#
# COMPACT_ATOMS: atom_id res chain seq x y z
N MET A 1 4.00 -16.22 -13.98
CA MET A 1 4.02 -16.27 -12.50
C MET A 1 2.64 -16.63 -12.02
N ALA A 2 2.50 -17.64 -11.15
CA ALA A 2 1.23 -17.99 -10.56
C ALA A 2 0.68 -16.82 -9.72
N ARG A 3 -0.54 -16.39 -10.00
CA ARG A 3 -1.26 -15.39 -9.19
C ARG A 3 -2.24 -16.13 -8.29
N PHE A 4 -2.19 -15.81 -7.00
CA PHE A 4 -3.06 -16.41 -5.99
C PHE A 4 -3.99 -15.32 -5.44
N LYS A 5 -5.23 -15.26 -5.95
CA LYS A 5 -6.19 -14.18 -5.65
C LYS A 5 -6.39 -13.96 -4.14
N GLU A 6 -6.45 -15.03 -3.37
CA GLU A 6 -6.63 -15.00 -1.91
C GLU A 6 -5.43 -14.38 -1.18
N ALA A 7 -4.22 -14.72 -1.63
CA ALA A 7 -2.99 -14.19 -1.06
C ALA A 7 -2.83 -12.69 -1.41
N GLU A 8 -3.19 -12.29 -2.63
CA GLU A 8 -3.14 -10.90 -3.06
C GLU A 8 -4.03 -10.00 -2.19
N ALA A 9 -5.23 -10.46 -1.86
CA ALA A 9 -6.15 -9.71 -0.99
C ALA A 9 -5.62 -9.51 0.45
N ARG A 10 -4.80 -10.43 0.96
CA ARG A 10 -4.30 -10.40 2.35
C ARG A 10 -2.93 -9.73 2.51
N ILE A 11 -2.03 -9.95 1.55
CA ILE A 11 -0.62 -9.56 1.65
C ILE A 11 -0.43 -8.08 1.28
N PHE A 12 -1.14 -7.57 0.28
CA PHE A 12 -0.91 -6.23 -0.22
C PHE A 12 -1.50 -5.16 0.72
N LYS A 13 -0.62 -4.27 1.22
CA LYS A 13 -0.98 -3.17 2.12
C LYS A 13 -0.33 -1.86 1.68
N GLY A 14 -0.96 -0.74 2.06
CA GLY A 14 -0.39 0.59 1.93
C GLY A 14 0.52 0.93 3.12
N ILE A 15 1.56 1.71 2.89
CA ILE A 15 2.43 2.31 3.90
C ILE A 15 2.31 3.82 3.83
N CYS A 16 2.10 4.47 4.97
CA CYS A 16 2.21 5.92 5.06
C CYS A 16 3.67 6.36 4.89
N MET A 17 3.93 7.32 4.00
CA MET A 17 5.28 7.86 3.78
C MET A 17 5.77 8.79 4.89
N TYR A 18 4.92 9.14 5.85
CA TYR A 18 5.30 10.01 6.97
C TYR A 18 5.64 9.22 8.22
N CYS A 19 4.75 8.32 8.66
CA CYS A 19 4.92 7.56 9.91
C CYS A 19 5.15 6.06 9.70
N ASN A 20 5.29 5.60 8.45
CA ASN A 20 5.48 4.18 8.08
C ASN A 20 4.38 3.21 8.56
N ALA A 21 3.25 3.71 9.05
CA ALA A 21 2.12 2.88 9.46
C ALA A 21 1.49 2.11 8.27
N ARG A 22 1.03 0.88 8.54
CA ARG A 22 0.33 0.05 7.54
C ARG A 22 -1.15 0.45 7.47
N ASN A 23 -1.59 0.84 6.29
CA ASN A 23 -2.95 1.25 5.98
C ASN A 23 -3.60 0.31 4.95
N PRO A 24 -4.94 0.23 4.90
CA PRO A 24 -5.63 -0.54 3.88
C PRO A 24 -5.34 0.02 2.47
N LEU A 25 -5.51 -0.83 1.46
CA LEU A 25 -5.41 -0.41 0.07
C LEU A 25 -6.54 0.57 -0.24
N GLY A 26 -6.21 1.76 -0.75
CA GLY A 26 -7.19 2.81 -1.06
C GLY A 26 -7.48 3.78 0.08
N ALA A 27 -6.80 3.67 1.23
CA ALA A 27 -6.90 4.67 2.29
C ALA A 27 -6.50 6.06 1.78
N THR A 28 -7.37 7.06 1.96
CA THR A 28 -7.09 8.47 1.66
C THR A 28 -6.33 9.15 2.80
N LYS A 29 -6.46 8.64 4.03
CA LYS A 29 -5.88 9.20 5.25
C LYS A 29 -5.14 8.12 6.05
N CYS A 30 -4.04 8.48 6.69
CA CYS A 30 -3.34 7.55 7.58
C CYS A 30 -4.08 7.40 8.92
N ARG A 31 -4.32 6.16 9.35
CA ARG A 31 -5.00 5.86 10.64
C ARG A 31 -4.21 6.32 11.87
N LYS A 32 -2.89 6.45 11.76
CA LYS A 32 -2.02 6.88 12.89
C LYS A 32 -1.79 8.39 12.91
N CYS A 33 -1.33 8.97 11.81
CA CYS A 33 -0.89 10.37 11.80
C CYS A 33 -1.92 11.34 11.19
N GLY A 34 -3.06 10.85 10.71
CA GLY A 34 -4.12 11.69 10.10
C GLY A 34 -3.77 12.33 8.75
N LYS A 35 -2.49 12.31 8.32
CA LYS A 35 -2.06 12.97 7.09
C LYS A 35 -2.77 12.38 5.86
N PRO A 36 -3.35 13.23 4.99
CA PRO A 36 -4.00 12.80 3.76
C PRO A 36 -2.99 12.54 2.64
N PHE A 37 -3.37 11.70 1.66
CA PHE A 37 -2.70 11.49 0.37
C PHE A 37 -1.20 11.10 0.39
N ARG A 38 -0.70 10.52 1.49
CA ARG A 38 0.70 10.04 1.58
C ARG A 38 0.82 8.54 1.82
N ILE A 39 -0.02 7.72 1.19
CA ILE A 39 -0.01 6.25 1.36
C ILE A 39 0.42 5.59 0.06
N ARG A 40 1.60 4.94 0.07
CA ARG A 40 2.15 4.18 -1.07
C ARG A 40 1.90 2.69 -0.91
N ARG A 41 1.77 1.93 -2.00
CA ARG A 41 1.68 0.46 -1.92
C ARG A 41 3.05 -0.13 -1.58
N LYS A 42 3.11 -1.02 -0.58
CA LYS A 42 4.38 -1.60 -0.08
C LYS A 42 5.08 -2.49 -1.13
N ASN A 43 4.34 -3.10 -2.05
CA ASN A 43 4.85 -4.16 -2.93
C ASN A 43 4.74 -3.89 -4.43
N LYS A 44 4.38 -2.67 -4.85
CA LYS A 44 4.48 -2.32 -6.27
C LYS A 44 5.92 -1.84 -6.49
N LYS A 45 6.79 -2.67 -7.08
CA LYS A 45 7.97 -2.13 -7.78
C LYS A 45 7.45 -1.02 -8.69
N LYS A 46 8.12 0.15 -8.74
CA LYS A 46 7.82 1.15 -9.79
C LYS A 46 7.73 0.35 -11.08
N ALA A 47 6.62 0.44 -11.81
CA ALA A 47 6.60 -0.08 -13.15
C ALA A 47 7.71 0.70 -13.88
N VAL A 48 8.88 0.09 -14.00
CA VAL A 48 9.88 0.52 -14.96
C VAL A 48 9.12 0.34 -16.27
N LYS A 49 8.69 1.46 -16.84
CA LYS A 49 8.16 1.46 -18.20
C LYS A 49 9.30 0.89 -19.04
N ALA A 50 9.09 -0.31 -19.57
CA ALA A 50 9.86 -0.81 -20.69
C ALA A 50 9.57 0.07 -21.90
#